data_AF-A0A7V9PXB7-F1
#
_entry.id   AF-A0A7V9PXB7-F1
#
_cell.length_a   1.000
_cell.length_b   1.000
_cell.length_c   1.000
_cell.angle_alpha   90.00
_cell.angle_beta   90.00
_cell.angle_gamma   90.00
#
_symmetry.space_group_name_H-M   'P 1'
#
loop_
_entity.id
_entity.type
_entity.pdbx_description
1 polymer ?
#
loop_
_entity_poly.entity_id
_entity_poly.type
_entity_poly.pdbx_seq_one_letter_code
_entity_poly.pdbx_strand_id
1 'polypeptide(L)'
;MPDALHFTGDPEADALLARDPLALLIGFALDQQVTVQTAFAGPLKLRERLGRLDASAIAGMDPAELEAAFRERPAVHRFPGAMAKRVQALCATLAQDYGGKAERVWTTAADGEELERRIRALPGFGEMKVIALG
;
A
#
# COMPACT_ATOMS: atom_id res chain seq x y z
N MET A 1 18.29 -7.50 1.40
CA MET A 1 17.37 -6.34 1.44
C MET A 1 17.74 -5.50 2.65
N PRO A 2 17.50 -4.18 2.65
CA PRO A 2 17.79 -3.35 3.83
C PRO A 2 16.89 -3.74 5.02
N ASP A 3 17.35 -3.49 6.24
CA ASP A 3 16.58 -3.78 7.46
C ASP A 3 15.44 -2.78 7.71
N ALA A 4 15.52 -1.59 7.10
CA ALA A 4 14.53 -0.52 7.22
C ALA A 4 14.50 0.39 5.99
N LEU A 5 13.35 1.01 5.72
CA LEU A 5 13.17 2.09 4.75
C LEU A 5 12.75 3.36 5.49
N HIS A 6 13.64 4.35 5.58
CA HIS A 6 13.51 5.53 6.45
C HIS A 6 12.55 6.61 5.94
N PHE A 7 11.30 6.24 5.70
CA PHE A 7 10.26 7.16 5.22
C PHE A 7 9.55 7.90 6.34
N THR A 8 9.44 7.30 7.53
CA THR A 8 8.53 7.78 8.57
C THR A 8 9.26 8.39 9.77
N GLY A 9 10.47 7.92 10.06
CA GLY A 9 11.17 8.21 11.31
C GLY A 9 10.70 7.36 12.50
N ASP A 10 9.71 6.49 12.29
CA ASP A 10 9.28 5.46 13.23
C ASP A 10 10.02 4.14 12.88
N PRO A 11 10.86 3.60 13.78
CA PRO A 11 11.64 2.40 13.49
C PRO A 11 10.79 1.17 13.14
N GLU A 12 9.59 1.04 13.71
CA GLU A 12 8.73 -0.10 13.46
C GLU A 12 8.03 0.00 12.09
N ALA A 13 7.55 1.18 11.74
CA ALA A 13 6.99 1.43 10.42
C ALA A 13 8.06 1.29 9.33
N ASP A 14 9.23 1.87 9.52
CA ASP A 14 10.35 1.79 8.58
C ASP A 14 10.81 0.33 8.36
N ALA A 15 10.88 -0.47 9.43
CA ALA A 15 11.21 -1.89 9.35
C ALA A 15 10.06 -2.72 8.72
N LEU A 16 8.80 -2.32 8.90
CA LEU A 16 7.66 -2.97 8.24
C LEU A 16 7.73 -2.76 6.72
N LEU A 17 7.97 -1.52 6.29
CA LEU A 17 8.06 -1.16 4.87
C LEU A 17 9.18 -1.92 4.15
N ALA A 18 10.29 -2.20 4.84
CA ALA A 18 11.41 -2.95 4.28
C ALA A 18 11.11 -4.45 4.09
N ARG A 19 10.30 -5.04 4.98
CA ARG A 19 10.06 -6.50 5.01
C ARG A 19 8.75 -6.94 4.35
N ASP A 20 7.78 -6.05 4.23
CA ASP A 20 6.43 -6.34 3.74
C ASP A 20 6.14 -5.57 2.44
N PRO A 21 6.26 -6.27 1.29
CA PRO A 21 5.89 -5.75 -0.03
C PRO A 21 4.51 -5.10 -0.11
N LEU A 22 3.51 -5.64 0.59
CA LEU A 22 2.16 -5.10 0.59
C LEU A 22 2.11 -3.80 1.41
N ALA A 23 2.79 -3.74 2.55
CA ALA A 23 2.91 -2.51 3.33
C ALA A 23 3.51 -1.37 2.48
N LEU A 24 4.56 -1.66 1.71
CA LEU A 24 5.20 -0.68 0.84
C LEU A 24 4.24 -0.15 -0.23
N LEU A 25 3.53 -1.03 -0.95
CA LEU A 25 2.57 -0.61 -1.97
C LEU A 25 1.38 0.17 -1.38
N ILE A 26 0.91 -0.19 -0.18
CA ILE A 26 -0.10 0.58 0.53
C ILE A 26 0.43 1.98 0.86
N GLY A 27 1.67 2.11 1.35
CA GLY A 27 2.31 3.40 1.61
C GLY A 27 2.26 4.33 0.39
N PHE A 28 2.66 3.83 -0.78
CA PHE A 28 2.55 4.58 -2.04
C PHE A 28 1.11 4.94 -2.42
N ALA A 29 0.16 4.01 -2.27
CA ALA A 29 -1.25 4.29 -2.57
C ALA A 29 -1.86 5.38 -1.68
N LEU A 30 -1.34 5.53 -0.45
CA LEU A 30 -1.74 6.53 0.53
C LEU A 30 -1.01 7.87 0.39
N ASP A 31 0.06 7.96 -0.40
CA ASP A 31 0.88 9.16 -0.58
C ASP A 31 0.22 10.17 -1.51
N GLN A 32 -1.00 10.57 -1.13
CA GLN A 32 -1.84 11.46 -1.91
C GLN A 32 -2.26 12.64 -1.07
N GLN A 33 -1.63 13.76 -1.40
CA GLN A 33 -1.86 15.06 -0.82
C GLN A 33 -1.47 15.19 0.67
N VAL A 34 -1.06 14.13 1.38
CA VAL A 34 -0.44 14.18 2.72
C VAL A 34 1.09 14.20 2.63
N THR A 35 1.79 14.21 3.77
CA THR A 35 3.25 14.02 3.77
C THR A 35 3.61 12.55 3.58
N VAL A 36 4.78 12.28 3.01
CA VAL A 36 5.35 10.93 2.88
C VAL A 36 5.37 10.22 4.23
N GLN A 37 5.82 10.87 5.30
CA GLN A 37 5.84 10.28 6.64
C GLN A 37 4.44 9.82 7.09
N THR A 38 3.41 10.62 6.81
CA THR A 38 2.03 10.30 7.18
C THR A 38 1.51 9.12 6.38
N ALA A 39 1.73 9.12 5.07
CA ALA A 39 1.28 8.05 4.18
C ALA A 39 1.95 6.71 4.52
N PHE A 40 3.27 6.72 4.69
CA PHE A 40 4.06 5.52 4.94
C PHE A 40 3.99 5.00 6.39
N ALA A 41 3.48 5.80 7.33
CA ALA A 41 3.06 5.31 8.65
C ALA A 41 1.68 4.60 8.61
N GLY A 42 0.88 4.82 7.56
CA GLY A 42 -0.45 4.25 7.39
C GLY A 42 -0.50 2.70 7.42
N PRO A 43 0.39 1.99 6.71
CA PRO A 43 0.46 0.52 6.75
C PRO A 43 0.61 -0.07 8.14
N LEU A 44 1.41 0.55 9.02
CA LEU A 44 1.58 0.09 10.40
C LEU A 44 0.26 0.16 11.16
N LYS A 45 -0.43 1.32 11.11
CA LYS A 45 -1.76 1.49 11.73
C LYS A 45 -2.77 0.47 11.22
N LEU A 46 -2.80 0.21 9.92
CA LEU A 46 -3.71 -0.79 9.34
C LEU A 46 -3.37 -2.19 9.85
N ARG A 47 -2.09 -2.54 9.91
CA ARG A 47 -1.65 -3.84 10.45
C ARG A 47 -2.07 -4.01 11.91
N GLU A 48 -1.95 -2.98 12.74
CA GLU A 48 -2.38 -3.01 14.15
C GLU A 48 -3.88 -3.22 14.30
N ARG A 49 -4.69 -2.57 13.45
CA ARG A 49 -6.16 -2.62 13.51
C ARG A 49 -6.73 -3.91 12.92
N LEU A 50 -6.12 -4.41 11.86
CA LEU A 50 -6.56 -5.60 11.14
C LEU A 50 -5.84 -6.87 11.62
N GLY A 51 -4.86 -6.75 12.51
CA GLY A 51 -3.98 -7.81 13.01
C GLY A 51 -2.87 -8.21 12.03
N ARG A 52 -3.15 -8.23 10.71
CA ARG A 52 -2.15 -8.44 9.66
C ARG A 52 -2.52 -7.72 8.37
N LEU A 53 -1.52 -7.49 7.51
CA LEU A 53 -1.75 -7.11 6.12
C LEU A 53 -1.80 -8.36 5.25
N ASP A 54 -2.93 -8.56 4.58
CA ASP A 54 -3.16 -9.71 3.70
C ASP A 54 -4.05 -9.23 2.55
N ALA A 55 -3.51 -9.24 1.32
CA ALA A 55 -4.18 -8.64 0.18
C ALA A 55 -5.53 -9.33 -0.10
N SER A 56 -5.60 -10.65 -0.01
CA SER A 56 -6.84 -11.40 -0.25
C SER A 56 -7.88 -11.13 0.83
N ALA A 57 -7.46 -11.07 2.10
CA ALA A 57 -8.36 -10.75 3.21
C ALA A 57 -8.90 -9.32 3.11
N ILE A 58 -8.04 -8.33 2.82
CA ILE A 58 -8.45 -6.93 2.66
C ILE A 58 -9.37 -6.76 1.45
N ALA A 59 -9.06 -7.42 0.33
CA ALA A 59 -9.88 -7.39 -0.87
C ALA A 59 -11.30 -7.93 -0.63
N GLY A 60 -11.45 -8.98 0.19
CA GLY A 60 -12.73 -9.60 0.52
C GLY A 60 -13.46 -9.02 1.73
N MET A 61 -12.87 -8.05 2.44
CA MET A 61 -13.46 -7.42 3.62
C MET A 61 -14.71 -6.60 3.27
N ASP A 62 -15.66 -6.49 4.19
CA ASP A 62 -16.76 -5.52 4.03
C ASP A 62 -16.15 -4.10 3.89
N PRO A 63 -16.48 -3.35 2.82
CA PRO A 63 -15.98 -1.98 2.65
C PRO A 63 -16.23 -1.06 3.85
N ALA A 64 -17.33 -1.24 4.58
CA ALA A 64 -17.66 -0.45 5.76
C ALA A 64 -16.74 -0.78 6.95
N GLU A 65 -16.35 -2.05 7.12
CA GLU A 65 -15.40 -2.48 8.16
C GLU A 65 -14.01 -1.93 7.87
N LEU A 66 -13.55 -2.04 6.61
CA LEU A 66 -12.26 -1.47 6.22
C LEU A 66 -12.25 0.06 6.38
N GLU A 67 -13.32 0.74 5.97
CA GLU A 67 -13.46 2.18 6.17
C GLU A 67 -13.44 2.56 7.66
N ALA A 68 -14.07 1.77 8.54
CA ALA A 68 -14.01 1.97 9.98
C ALA A 68 -12.57 1.87 10.51
N ALA A 69 -11.82 0.85 10.07
CA ALA A 69 -10.40 0.72 10.40
C ALA A 69 -9.58 1.93 9.92
N PHE A 70 -9.90 2.54 8.78
CA PHE A 70 -9.25 3.78 8.34
C PHE A 70 -9.60 5.01 9.18
N ARG A 71 -10.83 5.05 9.73
CA ARG A 71 -11.38 6.19 10.50
C ARG A 71 -11.00 6.19 11.97
N GLU A 72 -10.65 5.03 12.54
CA GLU A 72 -10.23 4.93 13.94
C GLU A 72 -9.14 5.95 14.26
N ARG A 73 -9.29 6.68 15.38
CA ARG A 73 -8.43 7.81 15.73
C ARG A 73 -7.13 7.34 16.41
N PRO A 74 -5.96 7.89 16.03
CA PRO A 74 -5.75 8.86 14.96
C PRO A 74 -5.94 8.21 13.57
N ALA A 75 -6.69 8.88 12.68
CA ALA A 75 -7.04 8.31 11.37
C ALA A 75 -5.79 7.89 10.56
N VAL A 76 -5.95 6.88 9.70
CA VAL A 76 -4.88 6.43 8.79
C VAL A 76 -4.55 7.53 7.77
N HIS A 77 -5.58 8.19 7.26
CA HIS A 77 -5.47 9.27 6.29
C HIS A 77 -6.53 10.35 6.56
N ARG A 78 -6.29 11.58 6.09
CA ARG A 78 -7.30 12.65 6.18
C ARG A 78 -8.53 12.47 5.28
N PHE A 79 -8.45 11.50 4.36
CA PHE A 79 -9.54 11.08 3.46
C PHE A 79 -9.82 9.57 3.64
N PRO A 80 -10.29 9.15 4.83
CA PRO A 80 -10.28 7.75 5.22
C PRO A 80 -11.13 6.86 4.30
N GLY A 81 -12.35 7.28 3.93
CA GLY A 81 -13.21 6.48 3.05
C GLY A 81 -12.67 6.34 1.62
N ALA A 82 -12.12 7.42 1.05
CA ALA A 82 -11.53 7.37 -0.29
C ALA A 82 -10.27 6.48 -0.32
N MET A 83 -9.43 6.57 0.70
CA MET A 83 -8.21 5.76 0.80
C MET A 83 -8.48 4.31 1.16
N ALA A 84 -9.51 4.01 1.96
CA ALA A 84 -9.96 2.64 2.21
C ALA A 84 -10.35 1.95 0.90
N LYS A 85 -11.18 2.60 0.08
CA LYS A 85 -11.59 2.09 -1.23
C LYS A 85 -10.40 1.88 -2.17
N ARG A 86 -9.44 2.82 -2.18
CA ARG A 86 -8.22 2.71 -3.00
C ARG A 86 -7.35 1.53 -2.58
N VAL A 87 -7.10 1.38 -1.29
CA VAL A 87 -6.30 0.26 -0.74
C VAL A 87 -7.02 -1.08 -0.97
N GLN A 88 -8.35 -1.12 -0.84
CA GLN A 88 -9.12 -2.32 -1.16
C GLN A 88 -9.00 -2.70 -2.64
N ALA A 89 -9.09 -1.74 -3.56
CA ALA A 89 -8.92 -1.98 -4.99
C ALA A 89 -7.50 -2.44 -5.35
N LEU A 90 -6.47 -1.85 -4.73
CA LEU A 90 -5.09 -2.32 -4.83
C LEU A 90 -4.99 -3.78 -4.40
N CYS A 91 -5.52 -4.10 -3.21
CA CYS A 91 -5.49 -5.46 -2.67
C CYS A 91 -6.26 -6.45 -3.56
N ALA A 92 -7.39 -6.03 -4.15
CA ALA A 92 -8.14 -6.85 -5.10
C ALA A 92 -7.33 -7.16 -6.37
N THR A 93 -6.64 -6.17 -6.93
CA THR A 93 -5.73 -6.36 -8.08
C THR A 93 -4.61 -7.34 -7.71
N LEU A 94 -4.00 -7.18 -6.53
CA LEU A 94 -2.97 -8.08 -6.03
C LEU A 94 -3.49 -9.51 -5.83
N ALA A 95 -4.69 -9.67 -5.29
CA ALA A 95 -5.33 -10.96 -5.10
C ALA A 95 -5.60 -11.67 -6.43
N GLN A 96 -6.17 -10.95 -7.41
CA GLN A 96 -6.57 -11.48 -8.71
C GLN A 96 -5.36 -11.80 -9.61
N ASP A 97 -4.46 -10.84 -9.78
CA ASP A 97 -3.43 -10.92 -10.82
C ASP A 97 -2.11 -11.48 -10.29
N TYR A 98 -1.90 -11.39 -8.98
CA TYR A 98 -0.63 -11.73 -8.33
C TYR A 98 -0.79 -12.78 -7.22
N GLY A 99 -1.97 -13.39 -7.07
CA GLY A 99 -2.25 -14.42 -6.06
C GLY A 99 -2.08 -13.93 -4.62
N GLY A 100 -2.33 -12.65 -4.39
CA GLY A 100 -2.22 -11.98 -3.09
C GLY A 100 -0.78 -11.65 -2.67
N LYS A 101 0.21 -11.85 -3.55
CA LYS A 101 1.63 -11.62 -3.28
C LYS A 101 2.12 -10.34 -3.94
N ALA A 102 2.23 -9.26 -3.18
CA ALA A 102 2.63 -7.95 -3.67
C ALA A 102 4.00 -7.95 -4.37
N GLU A 103 4.95 -8.75 -3.89
CA GLU A 103 6.28 -8.89 -4.50
C GLU A 103 6.26 -9.45 -5.92
N ARG A 104 5.19 -10.15 -6.32
CA ARG A 104 5.06 -10.66 -7.69
C ARG A 104 4.81 -9.55 -8.71
N VAL A 105 4.46 -8.34 -8.29
CA VAL A 105 4.42 -7.18 -9.19
C VAL A 105 5.78 -7.02 -9.90
N TRP A 106 6.89 -7.15 -9.17
CA TRP A 106 8.24 -7.02 -9.72
C TRP A 106 9.00 -8.33 -9.91
N THR A 107 8.87 -9.31 -9.01
CA THR A 107 9.67 -10.54 -9.10
C THR A 107 9.29 -11.45 -10.27
N THR A 108 8.09 -11.28 -10.84
CA THR A 108 7.64 -12.07 -12.01
C THR A 108 7.51 -11.23 -13.28
N ALA A 109 8.01 -9.99 -13.27
CA ALA A 109 8.09 -9.19 -14.49
C ALA A 109 9.24 -9.70 -15.36
N ALA A 110 9.01 -9.83 -16.67
CA ALA A 110 10.02 -10.28 -17.62
C ALA A 110 11.12 -9.23 -17.83
N ASP A 111 10.73 -7.95 -17.80
CA ASP A 111 11.61 -6.82 -18.05
C ASP A 111 11.10 -5.54 -17.36
N GLY A 112 11.85 -4.44 -17.53
CA GLY A 112 11.52 -3.14 -16.95
C GLY A 112 10.26 -2.50 -17.56
N GLU A 113 9.96 -2.75 -18.84
CA GLU A 113 8.77 -2.21 -19.50
C GLU A 113 7.50 -2.87 -18.96
N GLU A 114 7.54 -4.18 -18.76
CA GLU A 114 6.48 -4.91 -18.08
C GLU A 114 6.32 -4.44 -16.63
N LEU A 115 7.41 -4.28 -15.88
CA LEU A 115 7.34 -3.77 -14.51
C LEU A 115 6.67 -2.38 -14.47
N GLU A 116 7.08 -1.46 -15.33
CA GLU A 116 6.49 -0.13 -15.42
C GLU A 116 4.98 -0.21 -15.72
N ARG A 117 4.60 -1.01 -16.73
CA ARG A 117 3.19 -1.22 -17.09
C ARG A 117 2.38 -1.77 -15.91
N ARG A 118 2.92 -2.76 -15.18
CA ARG A 118 2.27 -3.36 -14.01
C ARG A 118 2.09 -2.34 -12.89
N ILE A 119 3.14 -1.56 -12.55
CA ILE A 119 3.07 -0.51 -11.53
C ILE A 119 2.02 0.53 -11.91
N ARG A 120 2.02 1.02 -13.16
CA ARG A 120 1.03 2.01 -13.63
C ARG A 120 -0.41 1.51 -13.57
N ALA A 121 -0.62 0.21 -13.79
CA ALA A 121 -1.94 -0.41 -13.75
C ALA A 121 -2.48 -0.57 -12.32
N LEU A 122 -1.63 -0.50 -11.28
CA LEU A 122 -2.10 -0.61 -9.91
C LEU A 122 -3.03 0.56 -9.54
N PRO A 123 -4.19 0.30 -8.89
CA PRO A 123 -5.09 1.35 -8.43
C PRO A 123 -4.37 2.37 -7.55
N GLY A 124 -4.39 3.62 -7.99
CA GLY A 124 -3.75 4.75 -7.31
C GLY A 124 -2.33 5.06 -7.75
N PHE A 125 -1.75 4.29 -8.67
CA PHE A 125 -0.38 4.48 -9.17
C PHE A 125 -0.33 5.17 -10.55
N GLY A 126 -1.38 5.05 -11.37
CA GLY A 126 -1.41 5.64 -12.72
C GLY A 126 -1.34 7.17 -12.78
N GLU A 127 -1.76 7.87 -11.71
CA GLU A 127 -1.63 9.33 -11.59
C GLU A 127 -0.33 9.78 -10.90
N MET A 128 0.50 8.85 -10.42
CA MET A 128 1.81 9.23 -9.89
C MET A 128 2.59 9.88 -11.03
N LYS A 129 2.78 11.19 -10.91
CA LYS A 129 3.62 11.96 -11.84
C LYS A 129 4.94 11.23 -11.93
N VAL A 130 5.20 10.72 -13.14
CA VAL A 130 6.45 10.08 -13.53
C VAL A 130 7.52 11.15 -13.53
N ILE A 131 7.96 11.55 -12.35
CA ILE A 131 9.07 12.47 -12.12
C ILE A 131 9.93 11.79 -11.05
N ALA A 132 10.41 10.58 -11.35
CA ALA A 132 11.43 9.89 -10.55
C ALA A 132 12.18 8.80 -11.33
N LEU A 133 12.11 8.79 -12.67
CA LEU A 133 12.90 7.88 -13.52
C LEU A 133 13.57 8.62 -14.70
N GLY A 134 13.89 9.90 -14.50
CA GLY A 134 14.73 10.70 -15.39
C GLY A 134 15.92 11.25 -14.63
#